data_AF-A0A0G1WYD6-F1
#
_entry.id   AF-A0A0G1WYD6-F1
#
_cell.length_a   1.000
_cell.length_b   1.000
_cell.length_c   1.000
_cell.angle_alpha   90.00
_cell.angle_beta   90.00
_cell.angle_gamma   90.00
#
_symmetry.space_group_name_H-M   'P 1'
#
loop_
_entity.id
_entity.type
_entity.pdbx_description
1 polymer ?
#
loop_
_entity_poly.entity_id
_entity_poly.type
_entity_poly.pdbx_seq_one_letter_code
_entity_poly.pdbx_strand_id
1 'polypeptide(L)'
;MRGVMQKSSSKMSKNIESQVYKILYQVIADSKNEVEAEILLKSLLTESELSALAKRLAIAVFLDKGQSYDKIKDILKVSSATIASVALNVNSKGMQTAIARIKAGEWADVWSIKISRALEKLMK
;
A
#
# COMPACT_ATOMS: atom_id res chain seq x y z
N MET A 1 4.27 -0.38 22.24
CA MET A 1 5.44 0.00 21.43
C MET A 1 6.24 -1.24 21.10
N ARG A 2 6.21 -1.70 19.84
CA ARG A 2 7.17 -2.69 19.32
C ARG A 2 7.96 -2.00 18.20
N GLY A 3 9.28 -2.11 18.29
CA GLY A 3 10.24 -1.18 17.70
C GLY A 3 10.32 -1.28 16.18
N VAL A 4 10.44 -0.10 15.56
CA VAL A 4 10.96 0.02 14.20
C VAL A 4 12.30 -0.70 14.08
N MET A 5 12.51 -1.43 12.99
CA MET A 5 13.76 -2.15 12.72
C MET A 5 14.95 -1.19 12.84
N GLN A 6 15.79 -1.38 13.87
CA GLN A 6 17.04 -0.65 14.04
C GLN A 6 18.01 -1.10 12.94
N LYS A 7 18.28 -0.21 11.99
CA LYS A 7 19.28 -0.46 10.95
C LYS A 7 20.67 -0.28 11.56
N SER A 8 21.49 -1.32 11.50
CA SER A 8 22.92 -1.22 11.82
C SER A 8 23.60 -0.21 10.88
N SER A 9 24.60 0.52 11.37
CA SER A 9 25.38 1.49 10.61
C SER A 9 26.31 0.86 9.57
N SER A 10 26.51 -0.46 9.63
CA SER A 10 27.32 -1.20 8.66
C SER A 10 26.56 -1.40 7.34
N LYS A 11 27.16 -0.96 6.23
CA LYS A 11 26.61 -1.18 4.88
C LYS A 11 26.80 -2.64 4.48
N MET A 12 25.69 -3.28 4.11
CA MET A 12 25.70 -4.60 3.48
C MET A 12 26.44 -4.53 2.13
N SER A 13 27.09 -5.63 1.72
CA SER A 13 27.65 -5.70 0.38
C SER A 13 26.52 -5.69 -0.67
N LYS A 14 26.72 -4.97 -1.78
CA LYS A 14 25.69 -4.80 -2.83
C LYS A 14 25.16 -6.13 -3.37
N ASN A 15 26.02 -7.15 -3.44
CA ASN A 15 25.62 -8.47 -3.92
C ASN A 15 24.65 -9.15 -2.94
N ILE A 16 24.97 -9.17 -1.65
CA ILE A 16 24.09 -9.76 -0.63
C ILE A 16 22.77 -8.98 -0.55
N GLU A 17 22.81 -7.65 -0.61
CA GLU A 17 21.61 -6.81 -0.62
C GLU A 17 20.67 -7.17 -1.79
N SER A 18 21.22 -7.33 -3.01
CA SER A 18 20.44 -7.74 -4.17
C SER A 18 19.81 -9.14 -4.00
N GLN A 19 20.55 -10.11 -3.44
CA GLN A 19 20.00 -11.44 -3.18
C GLN A 19 18.88 -11.41 -2.14
N VAL A 20 19.03 -10.62 -1.07
CA VAL A 20 18.00 -10.46 -0.02
C VAL A 20 16.71 -9.90 -0.62
N TYR A 21 16.80 -8.84 -1.45
CA TYR A 21 15.61 -8.30 -2.11
C TYR A 21 14.99 -9.28 -3.10
N LYS A 22 15.81 -10.04 -3.83
CA LYS A 22 15.33 -11.07 -4.75
C LYS A 22 14.50 -12.14 -4.03
N ILE A 23 14.96 -12.60 -2.86
CA ILE A 23 14.22 -13.57 -2.04
C ILE A 23 12.87 -12.99 -1.62
N LEU A 24 12.85 -11.75 -1.14
CA LEU A 24 11.60 -11.07 -0.75
C LEU A 24 10.61 -11.00 -1.93
N TYR A 25 11.07 -10.58 -3.10
CA TYR A 25 10.21 -10.47 -4.29
C TYR A 25 9.68 -11.83 -4.74
N GLN A 26 10.52 -12.87 -4.69
CA GLN A 26 10.12 -14.23 -5.06
C GLN A 26 9.01 -14.74 -4.14
N VAL A 27 9.18 -14.62 -2.83
CA VAL A 27 8.18 -15.09 -1.85
C VAL A 27 6.85 -14.34 -1.99
N ILE A 28 6.88 -13.04 -2.28
CA ILE A 28 5.67 -12.26 -2.57
C ILE A 28 5.01 -12.74 -3.87
N ALA A 29 5.79 -13.02 -4.92
CA ALA A 29 5.29 -13.44 -6.23
C ALA A 29 4.70 -14.87 -6.21
N ASP A 30 5.20 -15.74 -5.34
CA ASP A 30 4.75 -17.13 -5.23
C ASP A 30 3.42 -17.28 -4.48
N SER A 31 2.93 -16.21 -3.84
CA SER A 31 1.64 -16.18 -3.16
C SER A 31 0.48 -16.37 -4.14
N LYS A 32 -0.37 -17.38 -3.89
CA LYS A 32 -1.39 -17.83 -4.86
C LYS A 32 -2.74 -17.17 -4.66
N ASN A 33 -3.02 -16.68 -3.45
CA ASN A 33 -4.32 -16.12 -3.09
C ASN A 33 -4.19 -15.08 -1.97
N GLU A 34 -5.27 -14.34 -1.72
CA GLU A 34 -5.32 -13.25 -0.74
C GLU A 34 -5.02 -13.73 0.69
N VAL A 35 -5.49 -14.93 1.08
CA VAL A 35 -5.27 -15.48 2.43
C VAL A 35 -3.80 -15.77 2.68
N GLU A 36 -3.12 -16.40 1.71
CA GLU A 36 -1.69 -16.67 1.77
C GLU A 36 -0.88 -15.37 1.83
N ALA A 37 -1.25 -14.38 1.00
CA ALA A 37 -0.61 -13.07 1.00
C ALA A 37 -0.79 -12.34 2.35
N GLU A 38 -1.99 -12.43 2.94
CA GLU A 38 -2.28 -11.84 4.25
C GLU A 38 -1.42 -12.45 5.35
N ILE A 39 -1.35 -13.79 5.43
CA ILE A 39 -0.53 -14.49 6.41
C ILE A 39 0.94 -14.09 6.26
N LEU A 40 1.46 -14.14 5.04
CA LEU A 40 2.84 -13.77 4.73
C LEU A 40 3.16 -12.34 5.17
N LEU A 41 2.34 -11.37 4.74
CA LEU A 41 2.59 -9.95 5.03
C LEU A 41 2.47 -9.64 6.52
N LYS A 42 1.53 -10.26 7.23
CA LYS A 42 1.41 -10.12 8.70
C LYS A 42 2.58 -10.76 9.45
N SER A 43 3.22 -11.77 8.89
CA SER A 43 4.44 -12.36 9.47
C SER A 43 5.69 -11.51 9.22
N LEU A 44 5.76 -10.80 8.10
CA LEU A 44 6.93 -10.00 7.72
C LEU A 44 6.90 -8.55 8.21
N LEU A 45 5.70 -7.96 8.33
CA LEU A 45 5.52 -6.55 8.63
C LEU A 45 4.87 -6.38 10.00
N THR A 46 5.25 -5.32 10.69
CA THR A 46 4.45 -4.85 11.83
C THR A 46 3.07 -4.37 11.38
N GLU A 47 2.11 -4.35 12.30
CA GLU A 47 0.75 -3.84 12.01
C GLU A 47 0.77 -2.42 11.43
N SER A 48 1.67 -1.56 11.92
CA SER A 48 1.81 -0.19 11.44
C SER A 48 2.42 -0.11 10.03
N GLU A 49 3.42 -0.95 9.72
CA GLU A 49 4.02 -1.03 8.39
C GLU A 49 3.04 -1.58 7.36
N LEU A 50 2.31 -2.65 7.71
CA LEU A 50 1.26 -3.21 6.88
C LEU A 50 0.15 -2.19 6.62
N SER A 51 -0.32 -1.52 7.67
CA SER A 51 -1.33 -0.46 7.55
C SER A 51 -0.84 0.70 6.68
N ALA A 52 0.42 1.14 6.86
CA ALA A 52 1.00 2.19 6.05
C ALA A 52 1.09 1.80 4.57
N LEU A 53 1.50 0.56 4.27
CA LEU A 53 1.58 0.05 2.90
C LEU A 53 0.20 -0.02 2.23
N ALA A 54 -0.80 -0.56 2.93
CA ALA A 54 -2.19 -0.61 2.45
C ALA A 54 -2.77 0.80 2.20
N LYS A 55 -2.55 1.74 3.13
CA LYS A 55 -3.01 3.12 2.99
C LYS A 55 -2.33 3.85 1.82
N ARG A 56 -1.03 3.62 1.57
CA ARG A 56 -0.34 4.21 0.41
C ARG A 56 -0.94 3.75 -0.91
N LEU A 57 -1.28 2.46 -1.03
CA LEU A 57 -1.96 1.93 -2.20
C LEU A 57 -3.35 2.56 -2.37
N ALA A 58 -4.12 2.69 -1.27
CA ALA A 58 -5.42 3.33 -1.29
C ALA A 58 -5.35 4.81 -1.69
N ILE A 59 -4.37 5.57 -1.19
CA ILE A 59 -4.13 6.96 -1.60
C ILE A 59 -3.90 7.02 -3.11
N ALA A 60 -3.01 6.17 -3.65
CA ALA A 60 -2.71 6.17 -5.08
C ALA A 60 -3.95 5.92 -5.95
N VAL A 61 -4.81 4.98 -5.55
CA VAL A 61 -6.08 4.70 -6.22
C VAL A 61 -7.06 5.88 -6.11
N PHE A 62 -7.13 6.55 -4.95
CA PHE A 62 -8.01 7.72 -4.80
C PHE A 62 -7.55 8.93 -5.59
N LEU A 63 -6.24 9.17 -5.66
CA LEU A 63 -5.66 10.21 -6.50
C LEU A 63 -5.94 9.95 -7.98
N ASP A 64 -5.78 8.69 -8.42
CA ASP A 64 -6.11 8.28 -9.79
C ASP A 64 -7.61 8.43 -10.12
N LYS A 65 -8.50 8.26 -9.12
CA LYS A 65 -9.94 8.55 -9.21
C LYS A 65 -10.30 10.05 -9.06
N GLY A 66 -9.32 10.95 -8.98
CA GLY A 66 -9.53 12.39 -8.86
C GLY A 66 -10.12 12.86 -7.52
N GLN A 67 -9.98 12.08 -6.44
CA GLN A 67 -10.44 12.53 -5.11
C GLN A 67 -9.54 13.65 -4.56
N SER A 68 -10.14 14.59 -3.83
CA SER A 68 -9.41 15.69 -3.18
C SER A 68 -8.58 15.20 -1.99
N TYR A 69 -7.53 15.95 -1.65
CA TYR A 69 -6.64 15.63 -0.53
C TYR A 69 -7.38 15.58 0.80
N ASP A 70 -8.29 16.52 1.06
CA ASP A 70 -9.08 16.56 2.30
C ASP A 70 -9.94 15.31 2.46
N LYS A 71 -10.59 14.88 1.37
CA LYS A 71 -11.39 13.66 1.39
C LYS A 71 -10.55 12.42 1.64
N ILE A 72 -9.38 12.31 1.01
CA ILE A 72 -8.44 11.19 1.24
C ILE A 72 -7.96 11.17 2.69
N LYS A 73 -7.62 12.35 3.24
CA LYS A 73 -7.19 12.54 4.62
C LYS A 73 -8.25 12.03 5.60
N ASP A 74 -9.51 12.40 5.37
CA ASP A 74 -10.61 12.07 6.25
C ASP A 74 -11.01 10.59 6.20
N ILE A 75 -11.00 9.97 5.01
CA ILE A 75 -11.28 8.54 4.84
C ILE A 75 -10.17 7.69 5.46
N LEU A 76 -8.92 7.94 5.07
CA LEU A 76 -7.79 7.06 5.39
C LEU A 76 -7.12 7.40 6.72
N LYS A 77 -7.52 8.50 7.36
CA LYS A 77 -6.93 9.03 8.59
C LYS A 77 -5.40 9.13 8.45
N VAL A 78 -4.97 9.85 7.40
CA VAL A 78 -3.56 10.11 7.07
C VAL A 78 -3.31 11.61 7.08
N SER A 79 -2.05 12.05 7.13
CA SER A 79 -1.70 13.46 6.98
C SER A 79 -1.60 13.88 5.51
N SER A 80 -1.76 15.17 5.23
CA SER A 80 -1.56 15.73 3.88
C SER A 80 -0.14 15.50 3.38
N ALA A 81 0.86 15.48 4.27
CA ALA A 81 2.24 15.16 3.93
C ALA A 81 2.40 13.73 3.39
N THR A 82 1.69 12.76 3.98
CA THR A 82 1.67 11.38 3.48
C THR A 82 1.03 11.30 2.09
N ILE A 83 -0.08 12.02 1.88
CA ILE A 83 -0.76 12.05 0.58
C ILE A 83 0.17 12.64 -0.48
N ALA A 84 0.80 13.78 -0.19
CA ALA A 84 1.76 14.42 -1.09
C ALA A 84 2.92 13.48 -1.44
N SER A 85 3.49 12.77 -0.46
CA SER A 85 4.57 11.81 -0.70
C SER A 85 4.18 10.67 -1.66
N VAL A 86 2.94 10.17 -1.55
CA VAL A 86 2.41 9.16 -2.48
C VAL A 86 2.14 9.76 -3.86
N ALA A 87 1.60 10.98 -3.92
CA ALA A 87 1.30 11.67 -5.17
C ALA A 87 2.54 11.85 -6.05
N LEU A 88 3.70 12.14 -5.45
CA LEU A 88 4.98 12.21 -6.18
C LEU A 88 5.34 10.92 -6.92
N ASN A 89 4.90 9.77 -6.41
CA ASN A 89 5.22 8.45 -6.95
C ASN A 89 4.05 7.78 -7.67
N VAL A 90 2.89 8.44 -7.78
CA VAL A 90 1.67 7.85 -8.36
C VAL A 90 1.84 7.49 -9.84
N ASN A 91 2.67 8.27 -10.55
CA ASN A 91 2.98 8.06 -11.96
C ASN A 91 4.15 7.09 -12.18
N SER A 92 4.73 6.53 -11.12
CA SER A 92 5.78 5.52 -11.26
C SER A 92 5.20 4.26 -11.93
N LYS A 93 6.02 3.58 -12.74
CA LYS A 93 5.63 2.34 -13.43
C LYS A 93 5.03 1.30 -12.48
N GLY A 94 5.62 1.14 -11.29
CA GLY A 94 5.14 0.20 -10.27
C GLY A 94 3.74 0.55 -9.76
N MET A 95 3.50 1.83 -9.45
CA MET A 95 2.19 2.27 -8.96
C MET A 95 1.11 2.20 -10.05
N GLN A 96 1.43 2.62 -11.26
CA GLN A 96 0.52 2.50 -12.41
C GLN A 96 0.14 1.05 -12.70
N THR A 97 1.10 0.11 -12.59
CA THR A 97 0.82 -1.32 -12.73
C THR A 97 -0.11 -1.83 -11.63
N ALA A 98 0.11 -1.41 -10.37
CA ALA A 98 -0.74 -1.79 -9.26
C ALA A 98 -2.17 -1.25 -9.42
N ILE A 99 -2.31 0.02 -9.79
CA ILE A 99 -3.61 0.67 -10.07
C ILE A 99 -4.33 -0.06 -11.22
N ALA A 100 -3.62 -0.36 -12.31
CA ALA A 100 -4.19 -1.06 -13.45
C ALA A 100 -4.72 -2.45 -13.07
N ARG A 101 -3.97 -3.21 -12.25
CA ARG A 101 -4.42 -4.53 -11.74
C ARG A 101 -5.67 -4.41 -10.89
N ILE A 102 -5.76 -3.38 -10.03
CA ILE A 102 -6.94 -3.11 -9.20
C ILE A 102 -8.16 -2.76 -10.06
N LYS A 103 -7.97 -1.98 -11.13
CA LYS A 103 -9.03 -1.61 -12.07
C LYS A 103 -9.50 -2.80 -12.91
N ALA A 104 -8.58 -3.69 -13.29
CA ALA A 104 -8.87 -4.85 -14.13
C ALA A 104 -9.51 -6.01 -13.37
N GLY A 105 -9.30 -6.11 -12.06
CA GLY A 105 -10.03 -7.07 -11.21
C GLY A 105 -11.42 -6.57 -10.82
N GLU A 106 -12.30 -7.48 -10.38
CA GLU A 106 -13.63 -7.21 -9.78
C GLU A 106 -13.59 -6.27 -8.55
N TRP A 107 -12.41 -5.86 -8.12
CA TRP A 107 -12.13 -4.96 -7.01
C TRP A 107 -12.63 -3.54 -7.27
N ALA A 108 -12.75 -3.11 -8.53
CA ALA A 108 -13.26 -1.77 -8.83
C ALA A 108 -14.67 -1.58 -8.27
N ASP A 109 -15.57 -2.55 -8.44
CA ASP A 109 -16.97 -2.45 -8.04
C ASP A 109 -17.16 -2.67 -6.54
N VAL A 110 -16.58 -3.74 -5.96
CA VAL A 110 -16.76 -4.05 -4.53
C VAL A 110 -16.10 -2.99 -3.65
N TRP A 111 -14.91 -2.51 -4.03
CA TRP A 111 -14.21 -1.46 -3.28
C TRP A 111 -14.88 -0.11 -3.49
N SER A 112 -15.31 0.24 -4.72
CA SER A 112 -16.07 1.47 -4.97
C SER A 112 -17.37 1.48 -4.16
N ILE A 113 -18.11 0.37 -4.10
CA ILE A 113 -19.37 0.27 -3.34
C ILE A 113 -19.12 0.36 -1.83
N LYS A 114 -18.16 -0.39 -1.27
CA LYS A 114 -17.86 -0.35 0.17
C LYS A 114 -17.31 1.01 0.60
N ILE A 115 -16.43 1.61 -0.19
CA ILE A 115 -15.93 2.97 0.08
C ILE A 115 -17.07 3.97 -0.04
N SER A 116 -17.89 3.90 -1.10
CA SER A 116 -19.00 4.85 -1.31
C SER A 116 -20.00 4.78 -0.17
N ARG A 117 -20.36 3.58 0.31
CA ARG A 117 -21.23 3.43 1.49
C ARG A 117 -20.58 3.93 2.78
N ALA A 118 -19.29 3.67 2.97
CA ALA A 118 -18.55 4.18 4.13
C ALA A 118 -18.44 5.71 4.07
N LEU A 119 -18.29 6.28 2.88
CA LEU A 119 -18.27 7.71 2.60
C LEU A 119 -19.62 8.37 2.83
N GLU A 120 -20.72 7.78 2.32
CA GLU A 120 -22.09 8.27 2.53
C GLU A 120 -22.44 8.35 4.02
N LYS A 121 -21.96 7.39 4.83
CA LYS A 121 -22.15 7.41 6.29
C LYS A 121 -21.34 8.47 7.02
N LEU A 122 -20.22 8.93 6.44
CA LEU A 122 -19.39 9.99 7.03
C LEU A 122 -19.84 11.40 6.60
N MET A 123 -20.72 11.50 5.60
CA MET A 123 -21.31 12.76 5.11
C MET A 123 -22.70 13.07 5.71
N LYS A 124 -23.20 12.22 6.62
CA LYS A 124 -24.37 12.48 7.46
C LYS A 124 -23.92 12.79 8.88
#